data_AF-A0AAJ0C9W6-F1
#
_entry.id   AF-A0AAJ0C9W6-F1
#
_cell.length_a   1.000
_cell.length_b   1.000
_cell.length_c   1.000
_cell.angle_alpha   90.00
_cell.angle_beta   90.00
_cell.angle_gamma   90.00
#
_symmetry.space_group_name_H-M   'P 1'
#
loop_
_entity.id
_entity.type
_entity.pdbx_description
1 polymer ?
#
loop_
_entity_poly.entity_id
_entity_poly.type
_entity_poly.pdbx_seq_one_letter_code
_entity_poly.pdbx_strand_id
1 'polypeptide(L)'
;MSLSNGVEDTSSTCKFLLVGVGYHARRTYVPHLETLRKEGRAMLRVAVDLEPFRERVTKYTHSMEPDAELVFVPPFEGPMPSEVAQQLNEVVKRTGVTCCIISTEPLAHKAYGLWAISAGLNVITDKPISAREKAVTDFEAAYGIAQDYLDIANAYIALQKRVEKPTFFMVNSHRRYHPGFYCVFDMIKEIQNKTHCPVTNIISTHCDGKWRLPSEIVDEPYHPYRTGYGKVSHSGYHFFDMIYNFMRAGWTESKRPDKMEVMSSFVLPAGFVTSLHEGDYDHIFGKDEYAKYKRYTDEELFELIGPMGEIDSSIQVTFSRGGHNIAIAQINLLHNGFSRRSWLQPGADLYKGNGRVKHEAHEVRSGPFQTVVIDSRQANDKHDRSKPSTGEMGTDNHFEVHVFRNCDVTGDDAPLKTFTVADLDRRYNTTLPGIYSENVKRGILWEAVDFLQGHRTLEEMTSSILDHSIPATIMSAAYISHIRRVKDLNPIVPVEITYGGSLGLAEAHIPEITYRPELAVQPARDTVPSLCGSSSSDTAPPGTPMTRAYAPPSATEASLRAAKLGLIGALSSLYGIETSFLRTDAVDSGATGLEEKELRSQGADFLAKLDALVK
;
A
#
# COMPACT_ATOMS: atom_id res chain seq x y z
N MET A 1 17.61 24.23 60.83
CA MET A 1 17.99 24.26 59.40
C MET A 1 17.24 23.13 58.72
N SER A 2 16.22 23.50 57.95
CA SER A 2 15.24 22.62 57.31
C SER A 2 15.84 21.96 56.08
N LEU A 3 15.82 20.63 56.04
CA LEU A 3 16.06 19.85 54.82
C LEU A 3 14.81 19.95 53.94
N SER A 4 14.95 20.61 52.80
CA SER A 4 13.92 20.65 51.75
C SER A 4 13.88 19.30 51.03
N ASN A 5 12.88 18.49 51.37
CA ASN A 5 12.37 17.44 50.51
C ASN A 5 11.76 18.12 49.28
N GLY A 6 12.31 17.84 48.11
CA GLY A 6 11.84 18.37 46.84
C GLY A 6 12.31 17.49 45.70
N VAL A 7 11.79 16.27 45.64
CA VAL A 7 11.69 15.50 44.39
C VAL A 7 10.22 15.11 44.30
N GLU A 8 9.44 15.87 43.53
CA GLU A 8 8.13 15.42 43.09
C GLU A 8 8.35 14.19 42.21
N ASP A 9 7.94 13.03 42.71
CA ASP A 9 7.85 11.79 41.95
C ASP A 9 6.68 11.90 40.96
N THR A 10 6.97 12.29 39.72
CA THR A 10 5.98 12.47 38.64
C THR A 10 5.76 11.21 37.80
N SER A 11 6.15 10.01 38.23
CA SER A 11 5.89 8.80 37.44
C SER A 11 4.49 8.22 37.68
N SER A 12 3.44 8.94 37.29
CA SER A 12 2.11 8.34 37.21
C SER A 12 2.09 7.29 36.08
N THR A 13 1.77 6.03 36.41
CA THR A 13 1.67 4.95 35.41
C THR A 13 0.65 5.29 34.31
N CYS A 14 1.08 5.20 33.05
CA CYS A 14 0.24 5.48 31.89
C CYS A 14 -0.86 4.43 31.73
N LYS A 15 -2.10 4.84 31.48
CA LYS A 15 -3.26 3.94 31.38
C LYS A 15 -3.74 3.82 29.93
N PHE A 16 -3.74 2.60 29.41
CA PHE A 16 -4.10 2.30 28.03
C PHE A 16 -5.47 1.63 27.94
N LEU A 17 -6.21 1.93 26.87
CA LEU A 17 -7.34 1.17 26.37
C LEU A 17 -6.92 0.46 25.08
N LEU A 18 -7.24 -0.83 24.94
CA LEU A 18 -7.01 -1.62 23.74
C LEU A 18 -8.35 -1.98 23.09
N VAL A 19 -8.58 -1.54 21.85
CA VAL A 19 -9.70 -1.98 21.02
C VAL A 19 -9.25 -3.08 20.07
N GLY A 20 -9.86 -4.25 20.16
CA GLY A 20 -9.51 -5.44 19.40
C GLY A 20 -8.42 -6.26 20.10
N VAL A 21 -8.82 -7.34 20.77
CA VAL A 21 -7.92 -8.30 21.43
C VAL A 21 -7.73 -9.51 20.51
N GLY A 22 -7.47 -9.22 19.24
CA GLY A 22 -7.21 -10.21 18.18
C GLY A 22 -5.80 -10.80 18.25
N TYR A 23 -5.49 -11.69 17.31
CA TYR A 23 -4.19 -12.39 17.27
C TYR A 23 -2.99 -11.44 17.26
N HIS A 24 -3.08 -10.31 16.53
CA HIS A 24 -1.99 -9.33 16.50
C HIS A 24 -1.72 -8.72 17.88
N ALA A 25 -2.75 -8.16 18.53
CA ALA A 25 -2.62 -7.54 19.86
C ALA A 25 -2.08 -8.50 20.92
N ARG A 26 -2.53 -9.76 20.91
CA ARG A 26 -2.07 -10.82 21.84
C ARG A 26 -0.59 -11.15 21.69
N ARG A 27 0.00 -10.89 20.51
CA ARG A 27 1.41 -11.15 20.22
C ARG A 27 2.30 -9.92 20.37
N THR A 28 1.72 -8.73 20.39
CA THR A 28 2.46 -7.47 20.33
C THR A 28 2.10 -6.59 21.52
N TYR A 29 0.93 -5.98 21.52
CA TYR A 29 0.53 -5.01 22.53
C TYR A 29 0.44 -5.59 23.94
N VAL A 30 -0.25 -6.72 24.13
CA VAL A 30 -0.50 -7.25 25.49
C VAL A 30 0.80 -7.67 26.19
N PRO A 31 1.71 -8.48 25.60
CA PRO A 31 2.98 -8.83 26.25
C PRO A 31 3.88 -7.62 26.52
N HIS A 32 3.86 -6.62 25.65
CA HIS A 32 4.67 -5.41 25.81
C HIS A 32 4.11 -4.46 26.88
N LEU A 33 2.78 -4.34 26.99
CA LEU A 33 2.13 -3.62 28.08
C LEU A 33 2.37 -4.32 29.43
N GLU A 34 2.38 -5.66 29.45
CA GLU A 34 2.73 -6.42 30.67
C GLU A 34 4.18 -6.11 31.11
N THR A 35 5.09 -5.98 30.14
CA THR A 35 6.49 -5.58 30.41
C THR A 35 6.54 -4.18 31.00
N LEU A 36 5.89 -3.20 30.37
CA LEU A 36 5.83 -1.82 30.86
C LEU A 36 5.11 -1.71 32.22
N ARG A 37 4.17 -2.61 32.53
CA ARG A 37 3.50 -2.70 33.82
C ARG A 37 4.43 -3.18 34.92
N LYS A 38 5.26 -4.19 34.62
CA LYS A 38 6.33 -4.65 35.53
C LYS A 38 7.38 -3.55 35.77
N GLU A 39 7.61 -2.69 34.79
CA GLU A 39 8.46 -1.50 34.92
C GLU A 39 7.76 -0.31 35.64
N GLY A 40 6.46 -0.41 35.95
CA GLY A 40 5.68 0.66 36.59
C GLY A 40 5.31 1.83 35.66
N ARG A 41 5.62 1.72 34.36
CA ARG A 41 5.52 2.83 33.39
C ARG A 41 4.17 2.93 32.71
N ALA A 42 3.55 1.79 32.37
CA ALA A 42 2.25 1.74 31.72
C ALA A 42 1.45 0.48 32.09
N MET A 43 0.13 0.49 31.91
CA MET A 43 -0.72 -0.69 32.10
C MET A 43 -1.89 -0.71 31.12
N LEU A 44 -2.34 -1.92 30.76
CA LEU A 44 -3.63 -2.11 30.10
C LEU A 44 -4.75 -1.95 31.13
N ARG A 45 -5.53 -0.87 31.04
CA ARG A 45 -6.62 -0.60 31.98
C ARG A 45 -7.98 -1.06 31.47
N VAL A 46 -8.18 -1.02 30.15
CA VAL A 46 -9.44 -1.39 29.50
C VAL A 46 -9.15 -2.20 28.25
N ALA A 47 -9.87 -3.28 28.03
CA ALA A 47 -9.88 -4.00 26.77
C ALA A 47 -11.30 -4.06 26.20
N VAL A 48 -11.43 -3.66 24.94
CA VAL A 48 -12.68 -3.61 24.18
C VAL A 48 -12.62 -4.65 23.07
N ASP A 49 -13.64 -5.50 22.95
CA ASP A 49 -13.77 -6.45 21.83
C ASP A 49 -15.25 -6.64 21.45
N LEU A 50 -15.51 -7.42 20.42
CA LEU A 50 -16.87 -7.71 19.98
C LEU A 50 -17.54 -8.74 20.89
N GLU A 51 -18.85 -8.56 21.10
CA GLU A 51 -19.69 -9.46 21.89
C GLU A 51 -19.54 -10.95 21.52
N PRO A 52 -19.48 -11.35 20.23
CA PRO A 52 -19.29 -12.75 19.86
C PRO A 52 -17.96 -13.37 20.31
N PHE A 53 -16.97 -12.56 20.69
CA PHE A 53 -15.65 -13.03 21.14
C PHE A 53 -15.47 -12.98 22.66
N ARG A 54 -16.52 -12.66 23.43
CA ARG A 54 -16.50 -12.49 24.88
C ARG A 54 -15.73 -13.58 25.61
N GLU A 55 -16.13 -14.84 25.45
CA GLU A 55 -15.52 -15.95 26.19
C GLU A 55 -14.02 -16.07 25.92
N ARG A 56 -13.62 -16.01 24.64
CA ARG A 56 -12.22 -16.12 24.20
C ARG A 56 -11.36 -14.95 24.68
N VAL A 57 -11.93 -13.74 24.73
CA VAL A 57 -11.23 -12.53 25.17
C VAL A 57 -11.10 -12.52 26.69
N THR A 58 -12.18 -12.77 27.42
CA THR A 58 -12.18 -12.87 28.88
C THR A 58 -11.14 -13.87 29.38
N LYS A 59 -11.13 -15.08 28.81
CA LYS A 59 -10.16 -16.11 29.19
C LYS A 59 -8.71 -15.67 28.98
N TYR A 60 -8.42 -15.00 27.87
CA TYR A 60 -7.06 -14.53 27.57
C TYR A 60 -6.66 -13.35 28.46
N THR A 61 -7.49 -12.31 28.55
CA THR A 61 -7.18 -11.11 29.32
C THR A 61 -7.02 -11.42 30.81
N HIS A 62 -7.89 -12.25 31.41
CA HIS A 62 -7.71 -12.68 32.80
C HIS A 62 -6.39 -13.40 33.07
N SER A 63 -5.80 -14.04 32.05
CA SER A 63 -4.51 -14.75 32.20
C SER A 63 -3.29 -13.82 32.14
N MET A 64 -3.40 -12.66 31.47
CA MET A 64 -2.26 -11.76 31.20
C MET A 64 -2.38 -10.42 31.95
N GLU A 65 -3.59 -9.86 32.01
CA GLU A 65 -3.92 -8.55 32.56
C GLU A 65 -5.24 -8.63 33.37
N PRO A 66 -5.26 -9.32 34.53
CA PRO A 66 -6.48 -9.62 35.27
C PRO A 66 -7.24 -8.38 35.79
N ASP A 67 -6.56 -7.24 35.92
CA ASP A 67 -7.13 -5.98 36.42
C ASP A 67 -7.72 -5.08 35.32
N ALA A 68 -7.67 -5.52 34.06
CA ALA A 68 -8.23 -4.78 32.93
C ALA A 68 -9.76 -4.90 32.90
N GLU A 69 -10.45 -3.77 32.81
CA GLU A 69 -11.90 -3.74 32.60
C GLU A 69 -12.23 -4.25 31.19
N LEU A 70 -13.15 -5.22 31.09
CA LEU A 70 -13.59 -5.79 29.82
C LEU A 70 -14.88 -5.13 29.35
N VAL A 71 -14.85 -4.57 28.15
CA VAL A 71 -16.01 -3.95 27.49
C VAL A 71 -16.29 -4.69 26.21
N PHE A 72 -17.55 -5.07 26.00
CA PHE A 72 -17.97 -5.75 24.77
C PHE A 72 -19.02 -4.92 24.06
N VAL A 73 -18.86 -4.82 22.73
CA VAL A 73 -19.71 -4.03 21.85
C VAL A 73 -20.29 -4.91 20.74
N PRO A 74 -21.47 -4.59 20.19
CA PRO A 74 -21.98 -5.28 19.02
C PRO A 74 -21.07 -5.03 17.80
N PRO A 75 -21.00 -5.97 16.83
CA PRO A 75 -20.39 -5.68 15.54
C PRO A 75 -21.16 -4.55 14.84
N PHE A 76 -20.43 -3.69 14.12
CA PHE A 76 -21.01 -2.61 13.32
C PHE A 76 -20.16 -2.38 12.07
N GLU A 77 -20.79 -1.78 11.06
CA GLU A 77 -20.15 -1.36 9.81
C GLU A 77 -20.25 0.16 9.67
N GLY A 78 -19.22 0.78 9.09
CA GLY A 78 -19.22 2.23 8.87
C GLY A 78 -19.03 3.05 10.16
N PRO A 79 -19.75 4.19 10.33
CA PRO A 79 -19.59 5.07 11.49
C PRO A 79 -19.90 4.37 12.82
N MET A 80 -19.21 4.81 13.89
CA MET A 80 -19.46 4.27 15.23
C MET A 80 -20.88 4.58 15.71
N PRO A 81 -21.67 3.57 16.16
CA PRO A 81 -22.98 3.80 16.75
C PRO A 81 -22.92 4.69 17.99
N SER A 82 -23.96 5.52 18.20
CA SER A 82 -24.01 6.47 19.32
C SER A 82 -23.98 5.79 20.69
N GLU A 83 -24.64 4.64 20.85
CA GLU A 83 -24.64 3.90 22.12
C GLU A 83 -23.23 3.36 22.43
N VAL A 84 -22.52 2.87 21.41
CA VAL A 84 -21.13 2.39 21.55
C VAL A 84 -20.21 3.54 21.94
N ALA A 85 -20.32 4.69 21.25
CA ALA A 85 -19.53 5.86 21.57
C ALA A 85 -19.79 6.36 23.01
N GLN A 86 -21.05 6.39 23.44
CA GLN A 86 -21.43 6.77 24.80
C GLN A 86 -20.83 5.82 25.84
N GLN A 87 -20.98 4.51 25.64
CA GLN A 87 -20.42 3.49 26.53
C GLN A 87 -18.90 3.65 26.68
N LEU A 88 -18.19 3.83 25.57
CA LEU A 88 -16.73 4.00 25.59
C LEU A 88 -16.32 5.32 26.26
N ASN A 89 -17.07 6.42 26.04
CA ASN A 89 -16.83 7.70 26.71
C ASN A 89 -17.00 7.60 28.23
N GLU A 90 -18.00 6.86 28.71
CA GLU A 90 -18.21 6.62 30.15
C GLU A 90 -17.05 5.81 30.75
N VAL A 91 -16.57 4.79 30.04
CA VAL A 91 -15.42 3.98 30.45
C VAL A 91 -14.14 4.83 30.51
N VAL A 92 -13.87 5.65 29.49
CA VAL A 92 -12.71 6.56 29.47
C VAL A 92 -12.74 7.50 30.68
N LYS A 93 -13.90 8.13 30.95
CA LYS A 93 -14.07 9.05 32.10
C LYS A 93 -13.84 8.35 33.44
N ARG A 94 -14.42 7.16 33.64
CA ARG A 94 -14.33 6.42 34.90
C ARG A 94 -12.93 5.85 35.16
N THR A 95 -12.25 5.40 34.11
CA THR A 95 -10.95 4.70 34.24
C THR A 95 -9.76 5.66 34.18
N GLY A 96 -9.94 6.85 33.60
CA GLY A 96 -8.89 7.84 33.42
C GLY A 96 -7.83 7.39 32.41
N VAL A 97 -8.21 6.57 31.42
CA VAL A 97 -7.35 6.23 30.28
C VAL A 97 -7.04 7.48 29.48
N THR A 98 -5.79 7.59 29.00
CA THR A 98 -5.31 8.72 28.18
C THR A 98 -4.79 8.29 26.81
N CYS A 99 -4.67 6.98 26.56
CA CYS A 99 -4.16 6.43 25.31
C CYS A 99 -5.01 5.24 24.82
N CYS A 100 -5.38 5.25 23.55
CA CYS A 100 -6.15 4.22 22.86
C CYS A 100 -5.27 3.49 21.84
N ILE A 101 -5.25 2.16 21.88
CA ILE A 101 -4.66 1.30 20.86
C ILE A 101 -5.79 0.70 20.04
N ILE A 102 -5.77 0.88 18.72
CA ILE A 102 -6.73 0.32 17.78
C ILE A 102 -6.04 -0.83 17.05
N SER A 103 -6.43 -2.07 17.38
CA SER A 103 -5.92 -3.32 16.80
C SER A 103 -7.09 -4.18 16.29
N THR A 104 -8.07 -3.51 15.69
CA THR A 104 -9.23 -4.15 15.06
C THR A 104 -8.94 -4.57 13.62
N GLU A 105 -9.96 -5.05 12.92
CA GLU A 105 -9.87 -5.21 11.47
C GLU A 105 -9.84 -3.80 10.80
N PRO A 106 -8.98 -3.56 9.79
CA PRO A 106 -8.81 -2.26 9.13
C PRO A 106 -10.08 -1.52 8.67
N LEU A 107 -11.18 -2.21 8.38
CA LEU A 107 -12.49 -1.63 8.07
C LEU A 107 -13.04 -0.79 9.23
N ALA A 108 -12.69 -1.11 10.47
CA ALA A 108 -13.16 -0.42 11.67
C ALA A 108 -12.19 0.68 12.16
N HIS A 109 -10.97 0.77 11.61
CA HIS A 109 -9.94 1.69 12.11
C HIS A 109 -10.40 3.15 12.09
N LYS A 110 -11.07 3.59 11.01
CA LYS A 110 -11.57 4.97 10.91
C LYS A 110 -12.59 5.29 11.99
N ALA A 111 -13.56 4.41 12.22
CA ALA A 111 -14.62 4.64 13.21
C ALA A 111 -14.04 4.82 14.62
N TYR A 112 -13.14 3.91 15.03
CA TYR A 112 -12.46 4.01 16.32
C TYR A 112 -11.46 5.18 16.38
N GLY A 113 -10.76 5.48 15.28
CA GLY A 113 -9.80 6.58 15.20
C GLY A 113 -10.48 7.94 15.38
N LEU A 114 -11.58 8.18 14.66
CA LEU A 114 -12.37 9.41 14.79
C LEU A 114 -13.00 9.53 16.19
N TRP A 115 -13.51 8.43 16.75
CA TRP A 115 -14.00 8.43 18.13
C TRP A 115 -12.89 8.80 19.13
N ALA A 116 -11.73 8.15 19.06
CA ALA A 116 -10.63 8.39 19.99
C ALA A 116 -10.10 9.84 19.90
N ILE A 117 -10.00 10.39 18.69
CA ILE A 117 -9.71 11.82 18.46
C ILE A 117 -10.78 12.70 19.12
N SER A 118 -12.06 12.39 18.92
CA SER A 118 -13.16 13.16 19.52
C SER A 118 -13.14 13.15 21.04
N ALA A 119 -12.70 12.04 21.64
CA ALA A 119 -12.53 11.86 23.08
C ALA A 119 -11.24 12.51 23.63
N GLY A 120 -10.39 13.10 22.78
CA GLY A 120 -9.14 13.75 23.18
C GLY A 120 -8.05 12.78 23.65
N LEU A 121 -8.10 11.52 23.19
CA LEU A 121 -7.11 10.51 23.54
C LEU A 121 -5.86 10.61 22.66
N ASN A 122 -4.74 10.14 23.19
CA ASN A 122 -3.61 9.74 22.36
C ASN A 122 -3.97 8.44 21.64
N VAL A 123 -3.50 8.26 20.40
CA VAL A 123 -3.93 7.13 19.56
C VAL A 123 -2.74 6.39 18.98
N ILE A 124 -2.75 5.06 19.10
CA ILE A 124 -1.94 4.14 18.31
C ILE A 124 -2.93 3.34 17.47
N THR A 125 -2.75 3.29 16.14
CA THR A 125 -3.55 2.42 15.28
C THR A 125 -2.66 1.42 14.56
N ASP A 126 -3.12 0.19 14.41
CA ASP A 126 -2.49 -0.76 13.50
C ASP A 126 -2.56 -0.27 12.05
N LYS A 127 -1.67 -0.81 11.23
CA LYS A 127 -1.67 -0.60 9.77
C LYS A 127 -2.55 -1.62 9.05
N PRO A 128 -3.09 -1.27 7.87
CA PRO A 128 -3.09 0.06 7.25
C PRO A 128 -3.99 1.05 8.02
N ILE A 129 -3.96 2.34 7.67
CA ILE A 129 -4.84 3.34 8.30
C ILE A 129 -6.31 2.94 8.19
N SER A 130 -6.73 2.48 7.01
CA SER A 130 -8.02 1.82 6.80
C SER A 130 -7.93 0.83 5.63
N ALA A 131 -8.95 0.02 5.49
CA ALA A 131 -9.27 -0.68 4.25
C ALA A 131 -10.77 -0.45 3.95
N ARG A 132 -11.21 -0.87 2.76
CA ARG A 132 -12.62 -0.86 2.37
C ARG A 132 -12.95 -2.13 1.63
N GLU A 133 -14.16 -2.64 1.84
CA GLU A 133 -14.64 -3.77 1.07
C GLU A 133 -14.70 -3.42 -0.41
N LYS A 134 -14.48 -4.41 -1.28
CA LYS A 134 -14.51 -4.29 -2.74
C LYS A 134 -13.50 -3.30 -3.31
N ALA A 135 -12.45 -2.93 -2.56
CA ALA A 135 -11.39 -2.04 -3.02
C ALA A 135 -10.79 -2.45 -4.37
N VAL A 136 -10.74 -3.75 -4.69
CA VAL A 136 -10.23 -4.25 -5.97
C VAL A 136 -11.19 -4.09 -7.16
N THR A 137 -12.47 -3.75 -6.95
CA THR A 137 -13.47 -3.67 -8.02
C THR A 137 -14.27 -2.35 -8.07
N ASP A 138 -14.37 -1.64 -6.95
CA ASP A 138 -15.16 -0.41 -6.83
C ASP A 138 -14.26 0.83 -6.67
N PHE A 139 -14.46 1.82 -7.55
CA PHE A 139 -13.72 3.07 -7.54
C PHE A 139 -13.91 3.87 -6.25
N GLU A 140 -15.14 3.95 -5.73
CA GLU A 140 -15.44 4.71 -4.51
C GLU A 140 -14.85 4.03 -3.28
N ALA A 141 -14.83 2.69 -3.26
CA ALA A 141 -14.13 1.94 -2.22
C ALA A 141 -12.61 2.14 -2.30
N ALA A 142 -12.03 2.05 -3.50
CA ALA A 142 -10.59 2.25 -3.71
C ALA A 142 -10.14 3.66 -3.35
N TYR A 143 -10.85 4.69 -3.84
CA TYR A 143 -10.60 6.10 -3.50
C TYR A 143 -10.84 6.38 -2.02
N GLY A 144 -11.90 5.78 -1.45
CA GLY A 144 -12.30 5.97 -0.06
C GLY A 144 -11.20 5.65 0.96
N ILE A 145 -10.23 4.81 0.62
CA ILE A 145 -9.03 4.56 1.43
C ILE A 145 -8.21 5.85 1.66
N ALA A 146 -7.96 6.64 0.60
CA ALA A 146 -7.25 7.91 0.72
C ALA A 146 -8.12 8.95 1.45
N GLN A 147 -9.44 8.93 1.21
CA GLN A 147 -10.38 9.80 1.92
C GLN A 147 -10.42 9.50 3.43
N ASP A 148 -10.35 8.23 3.83
CA ASP A 148 -10.33 7.85 5.24
C ASP A 148 -9.11 8.42 5.97
N TYR A 149 -7.94 8.42 5.31
CA TYR A 149 -6.76 9.12 5.82
C TYR A 149 -7.03 10.62 6.00
N LEU A 150 -7.56 11.29 4.96
CA LEU A 150 -7.83 12.73 5.01
C LEU A 150 -8.79 13.08 6.14
N ASP A 151 -9.86 12.31 6.32
CA ASP A 151 -10.85 12.53 7.37
C ASP A 151 -10.22 12.43 8.77
N ILE A 152 -9.37 11.41 9.00
CA ILE A 152 -8.65 11.21 10.27
C ILE A 152 -7.63 12.33 10.49
N ALA A 153 -6.83 12.66 9.48
CA ALA A 153 -5.81 13.71 9.57
C ALA A 153 -6.44 15.07 9.86
N ASN A 154 -7.54 15.42 9.17
CA ASN A 154 -8.28 16.65 9.40
C ASN A 154 -8.88 16.71 10.81
N ALA A 155 -9.48 15.61 11.28
CA ALA A 155 -10.00 15.53 12.64
C ALA A 155 -8.89 15.69 13.69
N TYR A 156 -7.72 15.09 13.45
CA TYR A 156 -6.55 15.20 14.32
C TYR A 156 -5.98 16.62 14.36
N ILE A 157 -5.82 17.28 13.20
CA ILE A 157 -5.41 18.70 13.12
C ILE A 157 -6.41 19.59 13.86
N ALA A 158 -7.72 19.36 13.68
CA ALA A 158 -8.75 20.10 14.39
C ALA A 158 -8.70 19.88 15.90
N LEU A 159 -8.36 18.67 16.37
CA LEU A 159 -8.13 18.38 17.78
C LEU A 159 -6.93 19.18 18.31
N GLN A 160 -5.78 19.15 17.62
CA GLN A 160 -4.57 19.85 18.07
C GLN A 160 -4.80 21.36 18.29
N LYS A 161 -5.69 21.99 17.50
CA LYS A 161 -6.01 23.42 17.64
C LYS A 161 -6.84 23.78 18.88
N ARG A 162 -7.54 22.81 19.50
CA ARG A 162 -8.47 23.05 20.61
C ARG A 162 -8.01 22.53 21.96
N VAL A 163 -6.99 21.66 21.99
CA VAL A 163 -6.48 21.08 23.23
C VAL A 163 -5.38 21.94 23.82
N GLU A 164 -5.37 22.07 25.14
CA GLU A 164 -4.29 22.76 25.86
C GLU A 164 -3.00 21.92 25.90
N LYS A 165 -3.14 20.60 25.93
CA LYS A 165 -2.04 19.64 25.92
C LYS A 165 -2.05 18.87 24.59
N PRO A 166 -0.93 18.85 23.85
CA PRO A 166 -0.83 18.08 22.62
C PRO A 166 -1.14 16.61 22.83
N THR A 167 -1.71 15.98 21.81
CA THR A 167 -1.89 14.52 21.75
C THR A 167 -1.19 13.97 20.53
N PHE A 168 -0.72 12.71 20.59
CA PHE A 168 -0.22 12.03 19.40
C PHE A 168 -1.31 11.18 18.73
N PHE A 169 -1.17 10.99 17.42
CA PHE A 169 -1.81 9.92 16.69
C PHE A 169 -0.73 9.21 15.87
N MET A 170 -0.43 7.97 16.21
CA MET A 170 0.60 7.16 15.55
C MET A 170 0.02 5.97 14.80
N VAL A 171 0.60 5.67 13.64
CA VAL A 171 0.32 4.45 12.88
C VAL A 171 1.42 3.43 13.15
N ASN A 172 1.09 2.19 13.48
CA ASN A 172 2.05 1.12 13.76
C ASN A 172 2.68 0.57 12.47
N SER A 173 3.55 1.38 11.84
CA SER A 173 4.45 0.94 10.78
C SER A 173 5.80 0.57 11.38
N HIS A 174 5.88 -0.64 11.93
CA HIS A 174 7.05 -1.13 12.69
C HIS A 174 8.43 -0.95 12.02
N ARG A 175 8.51 -0.87 10.68
CA ARG A 175 9.79 -0.68 9.96
C ARG A 175 10.41 0.69 10.25
N ARG A 176 9.60 1.68 10.61
CA ARG A 176 10.07 2.98 11.09
C ARG A 176 10.81 2.90 12.42
N TYR A 177 10.72 1.79 13.16
CA TYR A 177 11.44 1.57 14.43
C TYR A 177 12.62 0.60 14.29
N HIS A 178 12.96 0.21 13.07
CA HIS A 178 13.95 -0.82 12.80
C HIS A 178 15.32 -0.19 12.52
N PRO A 179 16.37 -0.45 13.34
CA PRO A 179 17.67 0.21 13.20
C PRO A 179 18.36 0.00 11.84
N GLY A 180 18.11 -1.15 11.20
CA GLY A 180 18.50 -1.36 9.81
C GLY A 180 18.00 -0.30 8.82
N PHE A 181 16.78 0.21 9.00
CA PHE A 181 16.22 1.27 8.16
C PHE A 181 16.77 2.65 8.55
N TYR A 182 17.08 2.89 9.83
CA TYR A 182 17.84 4.09 10.25
C TYR A 182 19.18 4.19 9.53
N CYS A 183 19.90 3.07 9.43
CA CYS A 183 21.14 2.99 8.66
C CYS A 183 20.93 3.46 7.22
N VAL A 184 19.88 2.96 6.57
CA VAL A 184 19.59 3.31 5.18
C VAL A 184 19.23 4.79 5.04
N PHE A 185 18.43 5.36 5.95
CA PHE A 185 18.11 6.79 5.95
C PHE A 185 19.36 7.65 6.14
N ASP A 186 20.24 7.28 7.09
CA ASP A 186 21.53 7.95 7.29
C ASP A 186 22.38 7.91 6.02
N MET A 187 22.49 6.74 5.38
CA MET A 187 23.29 6.58 4.15
C MET A 187 22.72 7.40 2.99
N ILE A 188 21.39 7.47 2.84
CA ILE A 188 20.73 8.31 1.83
C ILE A 188 21.00 9.78 2.12
N LYS A 189 20.89 10.21 3.38
CA LYS A 189 21.10 11.61 3.74
C LYS A 189 22.56 12.02 3.56
N GLU A 190 23.50 11.15 3.94
CA GLU A 190 24.93 11.37 3.75
C GLU A 190 25.28 11.56 2.27
N ILE A 191 24.82 10.66 1.39
CA ILE A 191 25.13 10.78 -0.05
C ILE A 191 24.44 12.00 -0.67
N GLN A 192 23.22 12.31 -0.24
CA GLN A 192 22.52 13.52 -0.65
C GLN A 192 23.30 14.78 -0.23
N ASN A 193 23.89 14.81 0.97
CA ASN A 193 24.69 15.94 1.41
C ASN A 193 26.01 16.07 0.63
N LYS A 194 26.66 14.94 0.31
CA LYS A 194 27.92 14.91 -0.46
C LYS A 194 27.74 15.32 -1.93
N THR A 195 26.64 14.90 -2.55
CA THR A 195 26.48 14.95 -4.03
C THR A 195 25.30 15.79 -4.50
N HIS A 196 24.44 16.21 -3.58
CA HIS A 196 23.10 16.77 -3.84
C HIS A 196 22.20 15.85 -4.68
N CYS A 197 22.56 14.59 -4.90
CA CYS A 197 21.74 13.64 -5.65
C CYS A 197 20.67 13.03 -4.74
N PRO A 198 19.38 13.12 -5.11
CA PRO A 198 18.30 12.48 -4.35
C PRO A 198 18.28 10.97 -4.66
N VAL A 199 17.35 10.26 -4.02
CA VAL A 199 17.01 8.90 -4.46
C VAL A 199 16.37 8.97 -5.85
N THR A 200 16.88 8.15 -6.78
CA THR A 200 16.44 8.10 -8.18
C THR A 200 15.78 6.77 -8.53
N ASN A 201 16.02 5.71 -7.76
CA ASN A 201 15.37 4.43 -7.99
C ASN A 201 15.23 3.62 -6.71
N ILE A 202 14.11 2.92 -6.58
CA ILE A 202 13.86 1.95 -5.52
C ILE A 202 13.31 0.67 -6.13
N ILE A 203 13.83 -0.48 -5.73
CA ILE A 203 13.20 -1.78 -5.95
C ILE A 203 12.91 -2.38 -4.59
N SER A 204 11.67 -2.76 -4.35
CA SER A 204 11.24 -3.29 -3.07
C SER A 204 10.40 -4.54 -3.27
N THR A 205 10.78 -5.62 -2.61
CA THR A 205 10.13 -6.92 -2.76
C THR A 205 9.81 -7.51 -1.40
N HIS A 206 8.61 -8.06 -1.30
CA HIS A 206 8.17 -8.79 -0.12
C HIS A 206 7.45 -10.06 -0.53
N CYS A 207 7.95 -11.20 -0.07
CA CYS A 207 7.29 -12.47 -0.21
C CYS A 207 7.01 -13.04 1.17
N ASP A 208 5.75 -13.36 1.47
CA ASP A 208 5.44 -14.12 2.69
C ASP A 208 5.75 -15.61 2.55
N GLY A 209 5.91 -16.12 1.33
CA GLY A 209 6.16 -17.53 1.08
C GLY A 209 5.02 -18.41 1.59
N LYS A 210 3.77 -17.96 1.46
CA LYS A 210 2.59 -18.72 1.91
C LYS A 210 1.96 -19.43 0.72
N TRP A 211 2.10 -20.74 0.66
CA TRP A 211 1.33 -21.56 -0.28
C TRP A 211 -0.04 -21.92 0.33
N ARG A 212 -1.07 -21.18 -0.08
CA ARG A 212 -2.46 -21.52 0.23
C ARG A 212 -2.97 -22.55 -0.77
N LEU A 213 -3.66 -23.57 -0.29
CA LEU A 213 -4.39 -24.47 -1.17
C LEU A 213 -5.70 -23.81 -1.64
N PRO A 214 -6.27 -24.22 -2.78
CA PRO A 214 -7.39 -23.50 -3.38
C PRO A 214 -8.59 -23.34 -2.44
N SER A 215 -8.99 -24.40 -1.72
CA SER A 215 -10.09 -24.32 -0.75
C SER A 215 -9.83 -23.32 0.39
N GLU A 216 -8.57 -23.10 0.77
CA GLU A 216 -8.20 -22.16 1.83
C GLU A 216 -8.32 -20.70 1.39
N ILE A 217 -8.28 -20.42 0.09
CA ILE A 217 -8.50 -19.07 -0.44
C ILE A 217 -9.94 -18.64 -0.19
N VAL A 218 -10.88 -19.59 -0.30
CA VAL A 218 -12.31 -19.39 -0.08
C VAL A 218 -12.66 -19.45 1.42
N ASP A 219 -12.18 -20.48 2.11
CA ASP A 219 -12.68 -20.86 3.43
C ASP A 219 -12.00 -20.11 4.59
N GLU A 220 -10.73 -19.70 4.44
CA GLU A 220 -10.02 -19.04 5.54
C GLU A 220 -10.54 -17.60 5.72
N PRO A 221 -11.09 -17.24 6.90
CA PRO A 221 -11.51 -15.86 7.17
C PRO A 221 -10.31 -14.91 7.41
N TYR A 222 -9.08 -15.42 7.33
CA TYR A 222 -7.85 -14.74 7.70
C TYR A 222 -7.13 -14.12 6.49
N HIS A 223 -6.88 -12.80 6.56
CA HIS A 223 -6.61 -11.95 5.40
C HIS A 223 -7.71 -12.13 4.35
N PRO A 224 -8.94 -11.68 4.65
CA PRO A 224 -10.12 -12.07 3.91
C PRO A 224 -10.04 -11.50 2.49
N TYR A 225 -9.42 -12.22 1.55
CA TYR A 225 -9.52 -11.88 0.13
C TYR A 225 -10.98 -11.78 -0.27
N ARG A 226 -11.87 -12.56 0.36
CA ARG A 226 -13.32 -12.52 0.21
C ARG A 226 -13.99 -11.15 0.38
N THR A 227 -13.35 -10.18 1.05
CA THR A 227 -13.91 -8.82 1.19
C THR A 227 -13.37 -7.84 0.13
N GLY A 228 -12.56 -8.30 -0.83
CA GLY A 228 -12.15 -7.48 -1.99
C GLY A 228 -10.94 -6.57 -1.75
N TYR A 229 -10.11 -6.87 -0.74
CA TYR A 229 -8.76 -6.32 -0.57
C TYR A 229 -7.79 -7.44 -0.16
N GLY A 230 -6.53 -7.32 -0.58
CA GLY A 230 -5.56 -8.38 -0.41
C GLY A 230 -4.20 -7.89 0.06
N LYS A 231 -3.16 -8.39 -0.61
CA LYS A 231 -1.76 -8.15 -0.26
C LYS A 231 -1.40 -6.67 -0.12
N VAL A 232 -1.95 -5.83 -0.98
CA VAL A 232 -1.76 -4.37 -1.04
C VAL A 232 -2.14 -3.73 0.30
N SER A 233 -3.32 -4.06 0.82
CA SER A 233 -3.78 -3.55 2.12
C SER A 233 -3.03 -4.20 3.29
N HIS A 234 -2.78 -5.51 3.22
CA HIS A 234 -2.24 -6.24 4.35
C HIS A 234 -0.74 -6.01 4.58
N SER A 235 0.11 -6.45 3.65
CA SER A 235 1.56 -6.30 3.79
C SER A 235 2.07 -5.07 3.07
N GLY A 236 1.42 -4.67 1.97
CA GLY A 236 1.87 -3.61 1.08
C GLY A 236 2.00 -2.25 1.74
N TYR A 237 1.13 -1.93 2.71
CA TYR A 237 1.19 -0.64 3.40
C TYR A 237 2.56 -0.32 4.00
N HIS A 238 3.24 -1.31 4.57
CA HIS A 238 4.60 -1.09 5.09
C HIS A 238 5.61 -0.71 4.01
N PHE A 239 5.42 -1.20 2.79
CA PHE A 239 6.32 -0.96 1.66
C PHE A 239 6.05 0.40 1.04
N PHE A 240 4.78 0.79 0.91
CA PHE A 240 4.41 2.16 0.52
C PHE A 240 4.99 3.18 1.52
N ASP A 241 4.91 2.86 2.81
CA ASP A 241 5.51 3.66 3.87
C ASP A 241 7.03 3.76 3.76
N MET A 242 7.74 2.64 3.56
CA MET A 242 9.19 2.66 3.45
C MET A 242 9.69 3.33 2.19
N ILE A 243 9.03 3.14 1.05
CA ILE A 243 9.40 3.82 -0.20
C ILE A 243 9.29 5.34 -0.05
N TYR A 244 8.19 5.81 0.54
CA TYR A 244 8.04 7.23 0.84
C TYR A 244 9.16 7.72 1.77
N ASN A 245 9.50 6.98 2.83
CA ASN A 245 10.57 7.37 3.75
C ASN A 245 11.96 7.37 3.11
N PHE A 246 12.28 6.39 2.26
CA PHE A 246 13.54 6.37 1.50
C PHE A 246 13.64 7.56 0.54
N MET A 247 12.57 7.82 -0.23
CA MET A 247 12.50 8.97 -1.12
C MET A 247 12.70 10.27 -0.35
N ARG A 248 11.92 10.46 0.73
CA ARG A 248 11.95 11.66 1.57
C ARG A 248 13.31 11.92 2.20
N ALA A 249 14.02 10.88 2.64
CA ALA A 249 15.36 11.02 3.21
C ALA A 249 16.35 11.70 2.24
N GLY A 250 16.16 11.53 0.94
CA GLY A 250 16.97 12.14 -0.12
C GLY A 250 16.41 13.45 -0.69
N TRP A 251 15.26 13.95 -0.22
CA TRP A 251 14.66 15.15 -0.77
C TRP A 251 15.35 16.44 -0.31
N THR A 252 15.34 17.42 -1.21
CA THR A 252 15.61 18.84 -0.93
C THR A 252 14.47 19.68 -1.49
N GLU A 253 14.38 20.95 -1.10
CA GLU A 253 13.35 21.86 -1.64
C GLU A 253 13.37 21.93 -3.18
N SER A 254 14.55 21.88 -3.78
CA SER A 254 14.76 21.91 -5.23
C SER A 254 14.66 20.56 -5.94
N LYS A 255 14.60 19.43 -5.21
CA LYS A 255 14.58 18.07 -5.80
C LYS A 255 13.50 17.12 -5.27
N ARG A 256 12.57 17.61 -4.44
CA ARG A 256 11.35 16.88 -4.07
C ARG A 256 10.34 16.83 -5.23
N PRO A 257 9.55 15.75 -5.39
CA PRO A 257 8.57 15.61 -6.47
C PRO A 257 7.34 16.50 -6.25
N ASP A 258 6.67 16.91 -7.33
CA ASP A 258 5.36 17.60 -7.28
C ASP A 258 4.21 16.74 -7.81
N LYS A 259 4.53 15.56 -8.37
CA LYS A 259 3.58 14.60 -8.91
C LYS A 259 4.11 13.18 -8.73
N MET A 260 3.20 12.22 -8.59
CA MET A 260 3.48 10.80 -8.81
C MET A 260 2.47 10.16 -9.76
N GLU A 261 2.88 9.10 -10.43
CA GLU A 261 2.02 8.25 -11.25
C GLU A 261 2.11 6.82 -10.74
N VAL A 262 0.96 6.21 -10.46
CA VAL A 262 0.88 4.85 -9.93
C VAL A 262 0.27 3.93 -10.98
N MET A 263 0.93 2.81 -11.22
CA MET A 263 0.44 1.74 -12.09
C MET A 263 0.57 0.40 -11.37
N SER A 264 -0.47 -0.43 -11.42
CA SER A 264 -0.47 -1.75 -10.79
C SER A 264 -0.89 -2.87 -11.75
N SER A 265 -0.46 -4.07 -11.39
CA SER A 265 -0.87 -5.35 -11.99
C SER A 265 -1.02 -6.35 -10.86
N PHE A 266 -2.19 -6.98 -10.77
CA PHE A 266 -2.53 -7.91 -9.69
C PHE A 266 -2.69 -9.33 -10.21
N VAL A 267 -2.28 -10.29 -9.39
CA VAL A 267 -2.70 -11.69 -9.51
C VAL A 267 -3.86 -11.90 -8.55
N LEU A 268 -5.07 -12.00 -9.12
CA LEU A 268 -6.27 -12.35 -8.38
C LEU A 268 -6.31 -13.87 -8.15
N PRO A 269 -7.14 -14.38 -7.21
CA PRO A 269 -7.32 -15.81 -7.00
C PRO A 269 -7.57 -16.63 -8.26
N ALA A 270 -8.33 -16.09 -9.23
CA ALA A 270 -8.56 -16.75 -10.52
C ALA A 270 -7.25 -17.00 -11.28
N GLY A 271 -6.32 -16.04 -11.27
CA GLY A 271 -5.00 -16.20 -11.86
C GLY A 271 -4.14 -17.23 -11.14
N PHE A 272 -4.27 -17.33 -9.81
CA PHE A 272 -3.58 -18.36 -9.01
C PHE A 272 -4.10 -19.76 -9.33
N VAL A 273 -5.41 -19.98 -9.33
CA VAL A 273 -6.02 -21.29 -9.67
C VAL A 273 -5.71 -21.69 -11.11
N THR A 274 -5.62 -20.73 -12.03
CA THR A 274 -5.18 -20.99 -13.41
C THR A 274 -3.71 -21.45 -13.47
N SER A 275 -2.86 -20.98 -12.56
CA SER A 275 -1.43 -21.29 -12.53
C SER A 275 -1.10 -22.59 -11.78
N LEU A 276 -1.94 -22.95 -10.80
CA LEU A 276 -1.85 -24.18 -10.00
C LEU A 276 -3.27 -24.75 -9.89
N HIS A 277 -3.61 -25.63 -10.82
CA HIS A 277 -4.96 -26.18 -10.97
C HIS A 277 -5.04 -27.58 -10.36
N GLU A 278 -6.23 -28.19 -10.31
CA GLU A 278 -6.47 -29.47 -9.64
C GLU A 278 -5.47 -30.57 -10.05
N GLY A 279 -5.18 -30.68 -11.34
CA GLY A 279 -4.24 -31.66 -11.89
C GLY A 279 -2.81 -31.51 -11.36
N ASP A 280 -2.38 -30.29 -11.04
CA ASP A 280 -1.06 -30.05 -10.42
C ASP A 280 -1.03 -30.59 -8.99
N TYR A 281 -2.10 -30.39 -8.22
CA TYR A 281 -2.21 -30.92 -6.86
C TYR A 281 -2.30 -32.45 -6.85
N ASP A 282 -3.04 -33.05 -7.78
CA ASP A 282 -3.07 -34.49 -8.01
C ASP A 282 -1.66 -35.04 -8.29
N HIS A 283 -0.86 -34.32 -9.10
CA HIS A 283 0.51 -34.71 -9.40
C HIS A 283 1.44 -34.60 -8.19
N ILE A 284 1.36 -33.51 -7.42
CA ILE A 284 2.26 -33.23 -6.30
C ILE A 284 1.98 -34.15 -5.10
N PHE A 285 0.71 -34.32 -4.74
CA PHE A 285 0.31 -35.02 -3.51
C PHE A 285 -0.22 -36.43 -3.75
N GLY A 286 -0.52 -36.79 -5.01
CA GLY A 286 -1.21 -38.01 -5.38
C GLY A 286 -2.73 -37.82 -5.36
N LYS A 287 -3.38 -38.21 -6.45
CA LYS A 287 -4.82 -38.05 -6.68
C LYS A 287 -5.70 -38.52 -5.51
N ASP A 288 -5.48 -39.76 -5.05
CA ASP A 288 -6.30 -40.33 -3.97
C ASP A 288 -6.10 -39.62 -2.63
N GLU A 289 -4.91 -39.05 -2.38
CA GLU A 289 -4.63 -38.31 -1.16
C GLU A 289 -5.24 -36.90 -1.25
N TYR A 290 -5.04 -36.20 -2.36
CA TYR A 290 -5.60 -34.86 -2.56
C TYR A 290 -7.13 -34.86 -2.51
N ALA A 291 -7.78 -35.86 -3.13
CA ALA A 291 -9.23 -36.00 -3.14
C ALA A 291 -9.86 -36.08 -1.73
N LYS A 292 -9.11 -36.50 -0.70
CA LYS A 292 -9.60 -36.53 0.70
C LYS A 292 -9.76 -35.14 1.31
N TYR A 293 -9.04 -34.15 0.79
CA TYR A 293 -8.98 -32.80 1.35
C TYR A 293 -9.52 -31.73 0.41
N LYS A 294 -9.54 -32.01 -0.90
CA LYS A 294 -10.17 -31.15 -1.91
C LYS A 294 -11.64 -30.97 -1.56
N ARG A 295 -12.08 -29.71 -1.43
CA ARG A 295 -13.48 -29.37 -1.15
C ARG A 295 -14.27 -28.92 -2.38
N TYR A 296 -13.55 -28.43 -3.38
CA TYR A 296 -14.12 -27.79 -4.56
C TYR A 296 -13.37 -28.29 -5.80
N THR A 297 -14.06 -28.47 -6.92
CA THR A 297 -13.39 -28.56 -8.24
C THR A 297 -12.89 -27.20 -8.69
N ASP A 298 -12.07 -27.15 -9.74
CA ASP A 298 -11.64 -25.88 -10.32
C ASP A 298 -12.83 -25.02 -10.79
N GLU A 299 -13.85 -25.63 -11.40
CA GLU A 299 -15.07 -24.91 -11.81
C GLU A 299 -15.81 -24.29 -10.62
N GLU A 300 -16.01 -25.06 -9.54
CA GLU A 300 -16.64 -24.57 -8.31
C GLU A 300 -15.81 -23.45 -7.66
N LEU A 301 -14.46 -23.56 -7.69
CA LEU A 301 -13.57 -22.51 -7.21
C LEU A 301 -13.75 -21.22 -8.00
N PHE A 302 -13.81 -21.27 -9.33
CA PHE A 302 -13.98 -20.08 -10.17
C PHE A 302 -15.29 -19.34 -9.87
N GLU A 303 -16.36 -20.05 -9.53
CA GLU A 303 -17.62 -19.44 -9.09
C GLU A 303 -17.50 -18.77 -7.72
N LEU A 304 -16.76 -19.39 -6.79
CA LEU A 304 -16.61 -18.91 -5.41
C LEU A 304 -15.62 -17.74 -5.27
N ILE A 305 -14.55 -17.70 -6.08
CA ILE A 305 -13.46 -16.74 -5.91
C ILE A 305 -13.79 -15.32 -6.39
N GLY A 306 -14.81 -15.14 -7.25
CA GLY A 306 -15.42 -13.85 -7.58
C GLY A 306 -14.48 -12.61 -7.56
N PRO A 307 -14.91 -11.47 -6.99
CA PRO A 307 -14.10 -10.27 -6.86
C PRO A 307 -13.24 -10.27 -5.58
N MET A 308 -12.62 -11.41 -5.27
CA MET A 308 -11.69 -11.50 -4.15
C MET A 308 -10.46 -10.59 -4.36
N GLY A 309 -9.91 -10.11 -3.25
CA GLY A 309 -8.69 -9.34 -3.20
C GLY A 309 -7.48 -10.10 -3.75
N GLU A 310 -6.50 -9.33 -4.21
CA GLU A 310 -5.30 -9.80 -4.86
C GLU A 310 -4.37 -10.61 -3.93
N ILE A 311 -3.82 -11.69 -4.49
CA ILE A 311 -2.85 -12.56 -3.82
C ILE A 311 -1.45 -11.97 -3.95
N ASP A 312 -1.10 -11.55 -5.17
CA ASP A 312 0.15 -10.88 -5.49
C ASP A 312 -0.11 -9.56 -6.22
N SER A 313 0.84 -8.63 -6.12
CA SER A 313 0.79 -7.36 -6.83
C SER A 313 2.17 -6.90 -7.26
N SER A 314 2.28 -6.36 -8.46
CA SER A 314 3.40 -5.54 -8.91
C SER A 314 2.92 -4.11 -9.12
N ILE A 315 3.61 -3.14 -8.51
CA ILE A 315 3.23 -1.73 -8.52
C ILE A 315 4.46 -0.91 -8.92
N GLN A 316 4.28 0.03 -9.84
CA GLN A 316 5.25 1.05 -10.17
C GLN A 316 4.73 2.41 -9.71
N VAL A 317 5.60 3.18 -9.06
CA VAL A 317 5.37 4.58 -8.72
C VAL A 317 6.46 5.42 -9.41
N THR A 318 6.05 6.29 -10.32
CA THR A 318 6.95 7.23 -11.00
C THR A 318 6.80 8.59 -10.33
N PHE A 319 7.88 9.11 -9.75
CA PHE A 319 7.92 10.44 -9.15
C PHE A 319 8.44 11.47 -10.15
N SER A 320 7.75 12.61 -10.25
CA SER A 320 8.05 13.67 -11.20
C SER A 320 8.21 15.02 -10.52
N ARG A 321 8.98 15.91 -11.16
CA ARG A 321 9.08 17.32 -10.80
C ARG A 321 9.12 18.16 -12.06
N GLY A 322 8.30 19.21 -12.14
CA GLY A 322 8.30 20.15 -13.27
C GLY A 322 8.07 19.45 -14.62
N GLY A 323 7.24 18.40 -14.64
CA GLY A 323 6.95 17.62 -15.85
C GLY A 323 8.00 16.57 -16.24
N HIS A 324 9.07 16.40 -15.45
CA HIS A 324 10.11 15.41 -15.71
C HIS A 324 10.10 14.29 -14.67
N ASN A 325 10.25 13.05 -15.10
CA ASN A 325 10.44 11.90 -14.22
C ASN A 325 11.81 12.00 -13.53
N ILE A 326 11.83 12.01 -12.20
CA ILE A 326 13.06 12.14 -11.41
C ILE A 326 13.40 10.88 -10.62
N ALA A 327 12.41 10.02 -10.35
CA ALA A 327 12.64 8.74 -9.70
C ALA A 327 11.56 7.71 -10.02
N ILE A 328 11.92 6.42 -9.90
CA ILE A 328 10.98 5.31 -10.10
C ILE A 328 11.12 4.33 -8.93
N ALA A 329 10.01 3.98 -8.30
CA ALA A 329 9.92 2.90 -7.33
C ALA A 329 9.14 1.71 -7.91
N GLN A 330 9.68 0.50 -7.77
CA GLN A 330 9.04 -0.75 -8.12
C GLN A 330 8.78 -1.57 -6.87
N ILE A 331 7.56 -2.08 -6.72
CA ILE A 331 7.08 -2.74 -5.51
C ILE A 331 6.47 -4.08 -5.92
N ASN A 332 7.05 -5.18 -5.45
CA ASN A 332 6.53 -6.52 -5.68
C ASN A 332 6.10 -7.12 -4.36
N LEU A 333 4.80 -7.36 -4.21
CA LEU A 333 4.21 -7.93 -3.01
C LEU A 333 3.65 -9.29 -3.37
N LEU A 334 4.19 -10.33 -2.78
CA LEU A 334 3.93 -11.72 -3.13
C LEU A 334 3.44 -12.49 -1.89
N HIS A 335 2.35 -13.22 -2.03
CA HIS A 335 2.08 -14.40 -1.21
C HIS A 335 2.64 -15.64 -1.89
N ASN A 336 2.53 -15.73 -3.21
CA ASN A 336 3.01 -16.87 -3.99
C ASN A 336 4.53 -16.74 -4.18
N GLY A 337 5.25 -17.45 -3.34
CA GLY A 337 6.68 -17.67 -3.52
C GLY A 337 7.14 -18.84 -2.68
N PHE A 338 8.43 -18.88 -2.37
CA PHE A 338 9.02 -20.02 -1.69
C PHE A 338 8.31 -20.34 -0.36
N SER A 339 7.73 -21.54 -0.29
CA SER A 339 7.03 -22.07 0.87
C SER A 339 7.65 -23.41 1.25
N ARG A 340 7.68 -23.70 2.55
CA ARG A 340 8.07 -25.01 3.09
C ARG A 340 6.91 -25.96 3.30
N ARG A 341 5.70 -25.53 2.92
CA ARG A 341 4.51 -26.36 3.05
C ARG A 341 4.63 -27.57 2.13
N SER A 342 4.49 -28.75 2.72
CA SER A 342 4.51 -30.04 2.01
C SER A 342 3.32 -30.92 2.41
N TRP A 343 2.23 -30.33 2.90
CA TRP A 343 1.08 -31.04 3.44
C TRP A 343 -0.24 -30.31 3.15
N LEU A 344 -1.34 -31.07 3.16
CA LEU A 344 -2.63 -30.64 2.61
C LEU A 344 -3.47 -29.81 3.59
N GLN A 345 -3.49 -30.15 4.89
CA GLN A 345 -4.29 -29.40 5.87
C GLN A 345 -3.48 -28.36 6.63
N PRO A 346 -3.95 -27.11 6.75
CA PRO A 346 -3.25 -26.12 7.54
C PRO A 346 -3.32 -26.49 9.03
N GLY A 347 -2.24 -26.24 9.76
CA GLY A 347 -2.22 -26.31 11.22
C GLY A 347 -3.05 -25.20 11.85
N ALA A 348 -3.37 -25.34 13.15
CA ALA A 348 -4.24 -24.41 13.87
C ALA A 348 -3.75 -22.95 13.90
N ASP A 349 -2.43 -22.73 13.89
CA ASP A 349 -1.83 -21.39 13.77
C ASP A 349 -1.49 -21.09 12.31
N LEU A 350 -2.40 -20.41 11.59
CA LEU A 350 -2.22 -20.02 10.18
C LEU A 350 -1.02 -19.10 9.92
N TYR A 351 -0.37 -18.55 10.97
CA TYR A 351 0.77 -17.66 10.86
C TYR A 351 2.13 -18.37 10.97
N LYS A 352 2.25 -19.47 11.75
CA LYS A 352 3.53 -20.14 12.03
C LYS A 352 3.47 -21.66 11.89
N GLY A 353 4.57 -22.25 11.43
CA GLY A 353 4.66 -23.70 11.23
C GLY A 353 3.71 -24.21 10.14
N ASN A 354 3.26 -23.31 9.25
CA ASN A 354 2.39 -23.55 8.11
C ASN A 354 3.12 -23.40 6.77
N GLY A 355 4.44 -23.62 6.77
CA GLY A 355 5.28 -23.49 5.59
C GLY A 355 5.59 -22.06 5.16
N ARG A 356 5.06 -21.04 5.85
CA ARG A 356 5.31 -19.63 5.57
C ARG A 356 6.79 -19.30 5.76
N VAL A 357 7.44 -18.75 4.72
CA VAL A 357 8.85 -18.32 4.78
C VAL A 357 8.97 -16.90 4.23
N LYS A 358 9.33 -15.95 5.10
CA LYS A 358 9.38 -14.54 4.73
C LYS A 358 10.70 -14.16 4.07
N HIS A 359 10.63 -13.58 2.88
CA HIS A 359 11.73 -12.86 2.22
C HIS A 359 11.35 -11.40 2.00
N GLU A 360 12.28 -10.50 2.31
CA GLU A 360 12.14 -9.07 2.13
C GLU A 360 13.46 -8.49 1.63
N ALA A 361 13.39 -7.68 0.58
CA ALA A 361 14.55 -7.01 0.04
C ALA A 361 14.20 -5.59 -0.42
N HIS A 362 15.14 -4.67 -0.24
CA HIS A 362 15.06 -3.30 -0.76
C HIS A 362 16.37 -2.95 -1.43
N GLU A 363 16.33 -2.32 -2.59
CA GLU A 363 17.47 -1.72 -3.24
C GLU A 363 17.15 -0.25 -3.51
N VAL A 364 17.92 0.65 -2.91
CA VAL A 364 17.72 2.10 -2.98
C VAL A 364 18.94 2.74 -3.63
N ARG A 365 18.73 3.44 -4.75
CA ARG A 365 19.79 4.08 -5.54
C ARG A 365 19.67 5.59 -5.46
N SER A 366 20.79 6.25 -5.15
CA SER A 366 20.93 7.70 -5.17
C SER A 366 21.82 8.11 -6.35
N GLY A 367 21.21 8.16 -7.54
CA GLY A 367 21.91 8.42 -8.80
C GLY A 367 23.09 7.46 -9.04
N PRO A 368 24.18 7.92 -9.65
CA PRO A 368 25.36 7.09 -9.94
C PRO A 368 26.30 6.90 -8.74
N PHE A 369 25.94 7.40 -7.55
CA PHE A 369 26.90 7.53 -6.44
C PHE A 369 26.72 6.49 -5.34
N GLN A 370 25.52 5.96 -5.16
CA GLN A 370 25.26 4.99 -4.11
C GLN A 370 24.12 4.02 -4.46
N THR A 371 24.33 2.76 -4.08
CA THR A 371 23.27 1.75 -3.95
C THR A 371 23.29 1.21 -2.53
N VAL A 372 22.15 1.22 -1.86
CA VAL A 372 21.95 0.56 -0.55
C VAL A 372 21.01 -0.63 -0.74
N VAL A 373 21.47 -1.82 -0.36
CA VAL A 373 20.69 -3.06 -0.43
C VAL A 373 20.37 -3.53 0.98
N ILE A 374 19.10 -3.73 1.28
CA ILE A 374 18.63 -4.42 2.48
C ILE A 374 18.24 -5.83 2.05
N ASP A 375 18.72 -6.86 2.76
CA ASP A 375 18.28 -8.24 2.56
C ASP A 375 17.88 -8.89 3.88
N SER A 376 16.69 -9.48 3.92
CA SER A 376 16.17 -10.26 5.03
C SER A 376 15.47 -11.50 4.49
N ARG A 377 16.12 -12.65 4.67
CA ARG A 377 15.65 -13.94 4.13
C ARG A 377 15.70 -15.02 5.17
N GLN A 378 14.55 -15.65 5.35
CA GLN A 378 14.38 -16.82 6.19
C GLN A 378 14.35 -18.10 5.35
N ALA A 379 14.64 -19.24 5.97
CA ALA A 379 14.56 -20.56 5.36
C ALA A 379 13.88 -21.59 6.29
N ASN A 380 13.52 -21.22 7.51
CA ASN A 380 12.66 -22.02 8.39
C ASN A 380 11.21 -21.51 8.31
N ASP A 381 10.21 -22.27 8.75
CA ASP A 381 8.82 -21.83 8.92
C ASP A 381 8.40 -21.80 10.42
N LYS A 382 9.30 -22.24 11.32
CA LYS A 382 9.11 -22.33 12.78
C LYS A 382 9.89 -21.23 13.52
N HIS A 383 9.71 -20.00 13.08
CA HIS A 383 10.60 -18.89 13.41
C HIS A 383 10.66 -18.45 14.89
N ASP A 384 9.68 -18.81 15.72
CA ASP A 384 9.73 -18.55 17.17
C ASP A 384 10.47 -19.63 17.96
N ARG A 385 10.75 -20.77 17.35
CA ARG A 385 11.29 -21.94 18.03
C ARG A 385 12.72 -22.25 17.61
N SER A 386 13.21 -21.71 16.49
CA SER A 386 14.60 -21.88 16.08
C SER A 386 15.50 -21.08 17.02
N LYS A 387 16.12 -21.78 17.97
CA LYS A 387 17.24 -21.26 18.75
C LYS A 387 18.47 -22.15 18.48
N PRO A 388 19.66 -21.57 18.26
CA PRO A 388 19.96 -20.13 18.28
C PRO A 388 19.48 -19.41 17.01
N SER A 389 18.89 -18.23 17.20
CA SER A 389 18.58 -17.32 16.09
C SER A 389 19.84 -16.51 15.80
N THR A 390 20.63 -16.94 14.81
CA THR A 390 21.84 -16.22 14.39
C THR A 390 21.47 -15.04 13.49
N GLY A 391 22.44 -14.20 13.14
CA GLY A 391 22.24 -13.15 12.12
C GLY A 391 22.47 -13.66 10.69
N GLU A 392 22.71 -14.96 10.50
CA GLU A 392 23.14 -15.53 9.22
C GLU A 392 21.96 -15.73 8.27
N MET A 393 22.24 -15.69 6.96
CA MET A 393 21.24 -15.91 5.91
C MET A 393 20.43 -17.20 6.12
N GLY A 394 19.10 -17.10 6.01
CA GLY A 394 18.17 -18.22 6.18
C GLY A 394 17.68 -18.42 7.61
N THR A 395 18.27 -17.75 8.60
CA THR A 395 17.80 -17.79 9.99
C THR A 395 16.74 -16.73 10.27
N ASP A 396 16.09 -16.82 11.44
CA ASP A 396 14.92 -16.00 11.77
C ASP A 396 15.25 -14.52 12.03
N ASN A 397 16.52 -14.22 12.35
CA ASN A 397 17.05 -12.89 12.59
C ASN A 397 17.91 -12.35 11.43
N HIS A 398 17.96 -13.02 10.26
CA HIS A 398 18.75 -12.53 9.14
C HIS A 398 18.28 -11.13 8.69
N PHE A 399 19.18 -10.16 8.78
CA PHE A 399 19.02 -8.81 8.27
C PHE A 399 20.40 -8.20 8.02
N GLU A 400 20.66 -7.81 6.77
CA GLU A 400 21.91 -7.17 6.38
C GLU A 400 21.65 -5.92 5.55
N VAL A 401 22.56 -4.95 5.65
CA VAL A 401 22.58 -3.76 4.81
C VAL A 401 23.93 -3.69 4.09
N HIS A 402 23.91 -3.71 2.75
CA HIS A 402 25.08 -3.49 1.91
C HIS A 402 25.03 -2.11 1.30
N VAL A 403 26.14 -1.38 1.32
CA VAL A 403 26.27 -0.02 0.81
C VAL A 403 27.39 0.02 -0.21
N PHE A 404 27.04 0.27 -1.47
CA PHE A 404 27.96 0.45 -2.58
C PHE A 404 28.14 1.94 -2.86
N ARG A 405 29.37 2.44 -3.02
CA ARG A 405 29.65 3.87 -3.25
C ARG A 405 30.71 4.11 -4.32
N ASN A 406 30.58 5.25 -4.99
CA ASN A 406 31.62 5.81 -5.86
C ASN A 406 32.68 6.56 -5.03
N CYS A 407 33.66 5.83 -4.50
CA CYS A 407 34.69 6.35 -3.59
C CYS A 407 35.48 7.55 -4.13
N ASP A 408 35.80 7.57 -5.42
CA ASP A 408 36.59 8.66 -6.01
C ASP A 408 35.83 10.00 -6.00
N VAL A 409 34.50 9.95 -6.04
CA VAL A 409 33.64 11.13 -5.92
C VAL A 409 33.33 11.44 -4.46
N THR A 410 33.07 10.41 -3.64
CA THR A 410 32.52 10.60 -2.29
C THR A 410 33.58 10.67 -1.19
N GLY A 411 34.84 10.33 -1.50
CA GLY A 411 35.95 10.26 -0.56
C GLY A 411 35.84 9.12 0.46
N ASP A 412 35.04 8.08 0.17
CA ASP A 412 34.89 6.92 1.04
C ASP A 412 36.05 5.93 0.86
N ASP A 413 36.50 5.29 1.95
CA ASP A 413 37.68 4.42 1.94
C ASP A 413 37.49 3.11 1.17
N ALA A 414 36.25 2.64 1.03
CA ALA A 414 35.94 1.37 0.39
C ALA A 414 34.62 1.43 -0.41
N PRO A 415 34.57 0.80 -1.60
CA PRO A 415 33.40 0.86 -2.47
C PRO A 415 32.24 0.00 -1.99
N LEU A 416 32.46 -0.93 -1.05
CA LEU A 416 31.43 -1.76 -0.43
C LEU A 416 31.60 -1.76 1.09
N LYS A 417 30.51 -1.54 1.81
CA LYS A 417 30.40 -1.74 3.26
C LYS A 417 29.17 -2.58 3.59
N THR A 418 29.32 -3.57 4.47
CA THR A 418 28.21 -4.41 4.95
C THR A 418 27.98 -4.16 6.43
N PHE A 419 26.73 -4.10 6.83
CA PHE A 419 26.29 -4.01 8.22
C PHE A 419 25.44 -5.23 8.55
N THR A 420 25.91 -6.04 9.49
CA THR A 420 25.13 -7.13 10.08
C THR A 420 24.20 -6.61 11.18
N VAL A 421 23.26 -7.44 11.66
CA VAL A 421 22.46 -7.13 12.86
C VAL A 421 23.33 -6.67 14.04
N ALA A 422 24.45 -7.34 14.29
CA ALA A 422 25.35 -7.00 15.40
C ALA A 422 26.00 -5.61 15.22
N ASP A 423 26.32 -5.23 13.97
CA ASP A 423 26.87 -3.90 13.68
C ASP A 423 25.81 -2.81 13.83
N LEU A 424 24.57 -3.10 13.41
CA LEU A 424 23.43 -2.20 13.59
C LEU A 424 23.12 -1.99 15.07
N ASP A 425 23.14 -3.06 15.88
CA ASP A 425 22.93 -2.97 17.32
C ASP A 425 24.00 -2.11 18.01
N ARG A 426 25.27 -2.30 17.63
CA ARG A 426 26.37 -1.48 18.13
C ARG A 426 26.23 -0.02 17.70
N ARG A 427 25.83 0.23 16.45
CA ARG A 427 25.69 1.58 15.88
C ARG A 427 24.57 2.38 16.55
N TYR A 428 23.44 1.74 16.84
CA TYR A 428 22.24 2.40 17.39
C TYR A 428 21.99 2.11 18.87
N ASN A 429 22.93 1.43 19.53
CA ASN A 429 22.87 1.05 20.94
C ASN A 429 21.60 0.24 21.32
N THR A 430 21.15 -0.64 20.42
CA THR A 430 19.92 -1.44 20.59
C THR A 430 20.22 -2.80 21.20
N THR A 431 20.66 -2.85 22.46
CA THR A 431 20.99 -4.15 23.08
C THR A 431 19.75 -4.77 23.72
N LEU A 432 19.11 -5.73 23.05
CA LEU A 432 17.91 -6.41 23.56
C LEU A 432 17.92 -7.92 23.29
N PRO A 433 17.61 -8.77 24.27
CA PRO A 433 17.51 -10.21 24.05
C PRO A 433 16.31 -10.55 23.14
N GLY A 434 16.42 -11.60 22.32
CA GLY A 434 15.29 -12.16 21.56
C GLY A 434 15.35 -11.98 20.04
N ILE A 435 14.20 -12.15 19.38
CA ILE A 435 14.07 -11.99 17.92
C ILE A 435 14.05 -10.49 17.59
N TYR A 436 14.92 -10.08 16.67
CA TYR A 436 15.11 -8.67 16.30
C TYR A 436 13.80 -8.01 15.85
N SER A 437 13.03 -8.70 15.01
CA SER A 437 11.74 -8.23 14.53
C SER A 437 10.65 -8.12 15.60
N GLU A 438 10.77 -8.83 16.72
CA GLU A 438 9.87 -8.68 17.87
C GLU A 438 10.25 -7.46 18.70
N ASN A 439 11.56 -7.21 18.87
CA ASN A 439 12.05 -6.01 19.55
C ASN A 439 11.64 -4.72 18.83
N VAL A 440 11.63 -4.73 17.49
CA VAL A 440 11.18 -3.60 16.68
C VAL A 440 9.70 -3.25 16.92
N LYS A 441 8.85 -4.24 17.14
CA LYS A 441 7.39 -4.03 17.34
C LYS A 441 7.05 -3.32 18.64
N ARG A 442 7.96 -3.32 19.62
CA ARG A 442 7.75 -2.63 20.88
C ARG A 442 8.01 -1.12 20.78
N GLY A 443 8.74 -0.67 19.76
CA GLY A 443 9.23 0.71 19.63
C GLY A 443 8.13 1.76 19.79
N ILE A 444 6.98 1.54 19.14
CA ILE A 444 5.84 2.46 19.20
C ILE A 444 5.23 2.60 20.60
N LEU A 445 5.21 1.53 21.40
CA LEU A 445 4.68 1.59 22.77
C LEU A 445 5.64 2.33 23.70
N TRP A 446 6.95 2.09 23.56
CA TRP A 446 7.95 2.82 24.35
C TRP A 446 7.94 4.30 23.98
N GLU A 447 7.88 4.64 22.69
CA GLU A 447 7.76 6.03 22.23
C GLU A 447 6.49 6.70 22.76
N ALA A 448 5.35 6.01 22.73
CA ALA A 448 4.10 6.50 23.31
C ALA A 448 4.22 6.79 24.81
N VAL A 449 4.84 5.88 25.56
CA VAL A 449 5.05 6.06 27.01
C VAL A 449 6.02 7.20 27.28
N ASP A 450 7.11 7.31 26.51
CA ASP A 450 8.07 8.41 26.64
C ASP A 450 7.39 9.77 26.41
N PHE A 451 6.50 9.88 25.41
CA PHE A 451 5.69 11.09 25.22
C PHE A 451 4.76 11.36 26.40
N LEU A 452 4.01 10.35 26.87
CA LEU A 452 3.06 10.50 27.98
C LEU A 452 3.74 10.87 29.30
N GLN A 453 5.02 10.51 29.47
CA GLN A 453 5.85 10.86 30.62
C GLN A 453 6.62 12.18 30.43
N GLY A 454 6.48 12.85 29.28
CA GLY A 454 7.15 14.12 28.98
C GLY A 454 8.63 13.99 28.61
N HIS A 455 9.11 12.79 28.30
CA HIS A 455 10.46 12.53 27.82
C HIS A 455 10.62 12.73 26.30
N ARG A 456 9.50 12.90 25.58
CA ARG A 456 9.47 13.12 24.13
C ARG A 456 8.39 14.16 23.77
N THR A 457 8.67 14.97 22.77
CA THR A 457 7.78 15.99 22.20
C THR A 457 6.98 15.45 21.01
N LEU A 458 5.98 16.20 20.52
CA LEU A 458 5.15 15.76 19.40
C LEU A 458 5.94 15.74 18.08
N GLU A 459 6.89 16.66 17.93
CA GLU A 459 7.76 16.82 16.76
C GLU A 459 8.76 15.67 16.62
N GLU A 460 9.07 14.98 17.73
CA GLU A 460 9.99 13.83 17.78
C GLU A 460 9.28 12.49 17.50
N MET A 461 7.97 12.49 17.27
CA MET A 461 7.19 11.27 17.07
C MET A 461 7.47 10.65 15.69
N THR A 462 7.83 9.37 15.68
CA THR A 462 8.40 8.65 14.53
C THR A 462 7.37 8.34 13.44
N SER A 463 6.12 8.09 13.83
CA SER A 463 5.08 7.55 12.95
C SER A 463 3.76 8.30 13.06
N SER A 464 3.82 9.64 13.11
CA SER A 464 2.65 10.51 13.16
C SER A 464 1.72 10.28 11.97
N ILE A 465 0.41 10.27 12.21
CA ILE A 465 -0.62 10.14 11.16
C ILE A 465 -0.41 11.14 10.03
N LEU A 466 0.02 12.36 10.32
CA LEU A 466 0.20 13.42 9.33
C LEU A 466 1.26 13.06 8.28
N ASP A 467 2.15 12.12 8.58
CA ASP A 467 3.20 11.66 7.69
C ASP A 467 2.81 10.44 6.83
N HIS A 468 1.52 10.11 6.78
CA HIS A 468 1.01 8.95 6.04
C HIS A 468 0.12 9.29 4.83
N SER A 469 0.10 10.55 4.37
CA SER A 469 -0.64 10.93 3.15
C SER A 469 -0.17 10.16 1.91
N ILE A 470 1.14 10.17 1.64
CA ILE A 470 1.71 9.51 0.46
C ILE A 470 1.45 7.99 0.49
N PRO A 471 1.76 7.24 1.58
CA PRO A 471 1.53 5.80 1.63
C PRO A 471 0.06 5.39 1.48
N ALA A 472 -0.87 6.10 2.13
CA ALA A 472 -2.30 5.84 2.00
C ALA A 472 -2.79 6.08 0.57
N THR A 473 -2.28 7.13 -0.06
CA THR A 473 -2.65 7.48 -1.44
C THR A 473 -2.07 6.52 -2.46
N ILE A 474 -0.84 6.02 -2.29
CA ILE A 474 -0.28 4.96 -3.13
C ILE A 474 -1.14 3.70 -3.05
N MET A 475 -1.57 3.31 -1.85
CA MET A 475 -2.44 2.15 -1.66
C MET A 475 -3.77 2.30 -2.40
N SER A 476 -4.43 3.46 -2.25
CA SER A 476 -5.66 3.79 -2.97
C SER A 476 -5.46 3.78 -4.49
N ALA A 477 -4.42 4.45 -4.98
CA ALA A 477 -4.09 4.55 -6.39
C ALA A 477 -3.75 3.19 -7.01
N ALA A 478 -3.12 2.27 -6.27
CA ALA A 478 -2.84 0.92 -6.75
C ALA A 478 -4.13 0.14 -7.04
N TYR A 479 -5.15 0.26 -6.20
CA TYR A 479 -6.46 -0.33 -6.45
C TYR A 479 -7.19 0.32 -7.64
N ILE A 480 -7.21 1.66 -7.68
CA ILE A 480 -7.81 2.42 -8.80
C ILE A 480 -7.15 2.01 -10.12
N SER A 481 -5.82 1.89 -10.15
CA SER A 481 -5.07 1.46 -11.33
C SER A 481 -5.51 0.09 -11.85
N HIS A 482 -5.72 -0.86 -10.94
CA HIS A 482 -6.22 -2.19 -11.29
C HIS A 482 -7.65 -2.14 -11.84
N ILE A 483 -8.56 -1.41 -11.18
CA ILE A 483 -9.95 -1.26 -11.64
C ILE A 483 -9.98 -0.66 -13.05
N ARG A 484 -9.17 0.38 -13.30
CA ARG A 484 -9.04 1.01 -14.62
C ARG A 484 -8.60 0.00 -15.67
N ARG A 485 -7.59 -0.82 -15.37
CA ARG A 485 -7.11 -1.89 -16.26
C ARG A 485 -8.23 -2.88 -16.61
N VAL A 486 -8.96 -3.38 -15.61
CA VAL A 486 -10.03 -4.37 -15.81
C VAL A 486 -11.21 -3.79 -16.59
N LYS A 487 -11.39 -2.46 -16.56
CA LYS A 487 -12.41 -1.73 -17.32
C LYS A 487 -11.90 -1.18 -18.67
N ASP A 488 -10.76 -1.66 -19.16
CA ASP A 488 -10.12 -1.22 -20.42
C ASP A 488 -9.84 0.31 -20.48
N LEU A 489 -9.63 0.95 -19.32
CA LEU A 489 -9.20 2.33 -19.20
C LEU A 489 -7.67 2.42 -19.08
N ASN A 490 -7.09 3.61 -19.33
CA ASN A 490 -5.66 3.85 -19.06
C ASN A 490 -5.36 3.56 -17.57
N PRO A 491 -4.52 2.57 -17.24
CA PRO A 491 -4.30 2.14 -15.86
C PRO A 491 -3.43 3.11 -15.05
N ILE A 492 -2.81 4.12 -15.65
CA ILE A 492 -1.99 5.09 -14.93
C ILE A 492 -2.88 6.01 -14.10
N VAL A 493 -2.60 6.08 -12.80
CA VAL A 493 -3.29 6.96 -11.84
C VAL A 493 -2.38 8.14 -11.51
N PRO A 494 -2.66 9.35 -12.00
CA PRO A 494 -1.93 10.54 -11.59
C PRO A 494 -2.29 10.91 -10.15
N VAL A 495 -1.30 11.40 -9.41
CA VAL A 495 -1.46 11.91 -8.05
C VAL A 495 -0.63 13.18 -7.91
N GLU A 496 -1.25 14.23 -7.42
CA GLU A 496 -0.61 15.53 -7.17
C GLU A 496 0.04 15.52 -5.78
N ILE A 497 1.21 16.14 -5.65
CA ILE A 497 1.92 16.26 -4.37
C ILE A 497 2.10 17.73 -4.03
N THR A 498 1.55 18.14 -2.89
CA THR A 498 1.67 19.50 -2.36
C THR A 498 2.46 19.53 -1.06
N TYR A 499 3.06 20.70 -0.78
CA TYR A 499 3.82 20.96 0.43
C TYR A 499 3.35 22.31 0.99
N GLY A 500 2.87 22.36 2.23
CA GLY A 500 2.38 23.62 2.77
C GLY A 500 1.42 23.53 3.96
N GLY A 501 1.05 22.33 4.40
CA GLY A 501 0.34 22.13 5.66
C GLY A 501 1.17 22.62 6.87
N SER A 502 0.58 22.58 8.07
CA SER A 502 1.15 23.14 9.31
C SER A 502 2.55 22.62 9.70
N LEU A 503 3.03 21.55 9.05
CA LEU A 503 4.32 20.90 9.32
C LEU A 503 5.24 20.79 8.07
N GLY A 504 4.85 21.37 6.92
CA GLY A 504 5.65 21.27 5.68
C GLY A 504 5.77 19.86 5.11
N LEU A 505 4.96 18.91 5.58
CA LEU A 505 4.89 17.53 5.11
C LEU A 505 4.26 17.44 3.70
N ALA A 506 4.52 16.34 3.02
CA ALA A 506 3.94 16.05 1.70
C ALA A 506 2.50 15.56 1.84
N GLU A 507 1.59 16.19 1.10
CA GLU A 507 0.20 15.78 0.97
C GLU A 507 -0.05 15.32 -0.47
N ALA A 508 -0.76 14.20 -0.63
CA ALA A 508 -1.10 13.63 -1.93
C ALA A 508 -2.60 13.67 -2.19
N HIS A 509 -2.96 13.93 -3.45
CA HIS A 509 -4.34 14.02 -3.91
C HIS A 509 -4.53 13.32 -5.25
N ILE A 510 -5.55 12.45 -5.35
CA ILE A 510 -5.94 11.78 -6.59
C ILE A 510 -7.03 12.63 -7.26
N PRO A 511 -6.83 13.15 -8.49
CA PRO A 511 -7.83 13.95 -9.18
C PRO A 511 -9.14 13.17 -9.43
N GLU A 512 -10.30 13.82 -9.23
CA GLU A 512 -11.64 13.21 -9.29
C GLU A 512 -11.91 12.44 -10.58
N ILE A 513 -11.48 13.01 -11.71
CA ILE A 513 -11.62 12.41 -13.04
C ILE A 513 -11.01 11.00 -13.16
N THR A 514 -10.10 10.64 -12.26
CA THR A 514 -9.38 9.37 -12.28
C THR A 514 -10.23 8.22 -11.74
N TYR A 515 -11.12 8.48 -10.78
CA TYR A 515 -11.99 7.47 -10.17
C TYR A 515 -13.48 7.67 -10.52
N ARG A 516 -13.82 8.76 -11.21
CA ARG A 516 -15.13 9.00 -11.83
C ARG A 516 -15.00 9.28 -13.33
N PRO A 517 -14.63 8.27 -14.14
CA PRO A 517 -14.41 8.45 -15.58
C PRO A 517 -15.67 8.95 -16.33
N GLU A 518 -16.86 8.72 -15.79
CA GLU A 518 -18.13 9.22 -16.32
C GLU A 518 -18.21 10.76 -16.36
N LEU A 519 -17.47 11.46 -15.48
CA LEU A 519 -17.40 12.92 -15.49
C LEU A 519 -16.60 13.47 -16.68
N ALA A 520 -15.76 12.66 -17.33
CA ALA A 520 -15.00 13.04 -18.52
C ALA A 520 -15.87 13.15 -19.78
N VAL A 521 -17.08 12.57 -19.75
CA VAL A 521 -17.95 12.38 -20.92
C VAL A 521 -19.02 13.49 -21.06
N GLN A 522 -18.96 14.57 -20.29
CA GLN A 522 -19.80 15.74 -20.60
C GLN A 522 -19.10 16.65 -21.62
N PRO A 523 -19.50 16.65 -22.91
CA PRO A 523 -19.07 17.70 -23.81
C PRO A 523 -19.59 19.04 -23.27
N ALA A 524 -18.74 20.05 -23.28
CA ALA A 524 -19.16 21.44 -23.16
C ALA A 524 -20.32 21.64 -24.13
N ARG A 525 -21.53 21.83 -23.59
CA ARG A 525 -22.62 22.39 -24.39
C ARG A 525 -22.17 23.78 -24.76
N ASP A 526 -21.81 23.97 -26.02
CA ASP A 526 -21.55 25.26 -26.62
C ASP A 526 -22.69 26.23 -26.28
N THR A 527 -22.52 27.04 -25.25
CA THR A 527 -23.26 28.28 -25.10
C THR A 527 -22.66 29.26 -26.10
N VAL A 528 -23.09 29.15 -27.35
CA VAL A 528 -22.93 30.23 -28.33
C VAL A 528 -23.78 31.41 -27.83
N PRO A 529 -23.19 32.58 -27.54
CA PRO A 529 -23.97 33.77 -27.23
C PRO A 529 -24.67 34.25 -28.50
N SER A 530 -26.00 34.30 -28.50
CA SER A 530 -26.74 34.96 -29.59
C SER A 530 -26.49 36.46 -29.51
N LEU A 531 -25.71 36.99 -30.44
CA LEU A 531 -25.60 38.42 -30.68
C LEU A 531 -25.78 38.70 -32.18
N CYS A 532 -26.55 39.77 -32.41
CA CYS A 532 -26.74 40.53 -33.64
C CYS A 532 -27.85 40.06 -34.59
N GLY A 533 -28.85 40.93 -34.70
CA GLY A 533 -29.89 40.89 -35.70
C GLY A 533 -29.58 41.71 -36.96
N SER A 534 -30.61 41.68 -37.82
CA SER A 534 -30.94 42.57 -38.93
C SER A 534 -30.00 42.67 -40.14
N SER A 535 -30.43 42.02 -41.23
CA SER A 535 -31.00 42.65 -42.44
C SER A 535 -30.29 42.44 -43.79
N SER A 536 -31.16 42.18 -44.77
CA SER A 536 -31.10 42.51 -46.21
C SER A 536 -30.74 41.43 -47.25
N SER A 537 -31.78 41.13 -48.05
CA SER A 537 -31.89 40.99 -49.50
C SER A 537 -31.31 39.78 -50.26
N ASP A 538 -32.28 39.08 -50.87
CA ASP A 538 -32.27 38.26 -52.09
C ASP A 538 -31.21 38.62 -53.15
N THR A 539 -30.58 37.60 -53.73
CA THR A 539 -30.76 37.15 -55.13
C THR A 539 -29.71 36.08 -55.51
N ALA A 540 -30.15 34.92 -55.99
CA ALA A 540 -29.32 33.93 -56.68
C ALA A 540 -29.06 34.38 -58.15
N PRO A 541 -28.04 33.85 -58.88
CA PRO A 541 -28.24 32.61 -59.65
C PRO A 541 -26.89 31.81 -59.86
N PRO A 542 -26.70 30.87 -60.82
CA PRO A 542 -26.36 29.48 -60.48
C PRO A 542 -25.06 28.92 -61.12
N GLY A 543 -24.56 27.81 -60.57
CA GLY A 543 -23.99 26.71 -61.36
C GLY A 543 -22.46 26.52 -61.35
N THR A 544 -21.98 25.44 -60.71
CA THR A 544 -20.99 24.46 -61.24
C THR A 544 -20.86 23.28 -60.25
N PRO A 545 -20.33 22.09 -60.63
CA PRO A 545 -20.98 20.80 -60.39
C PRO A 545 -20.45 20.06 -59.15
N MET A 546 -21.32 19.21 -58.61
CA MET A 546 -20.98 18.22 -57.58
C MET A 546 -19.82 17.29 -58.01
N THR A 547 -18.70 17.40 -57.32
CA THR A 547 -17.72 16.30 -57.22
C THR A 547 -18.28 15.24 -56.27
N ARG A 548 -18.54 14.04 -56.79
CA ARG A 548 -18.81 12.83 -56.00
C ARG A 548 -17.72 12.65 -54.94
N ALA A 549 -18.09 12.74 -53.67
CA ALA A 549 -17.26 12.25 -52.58
C ALA A 549 -17.21 10.71 -52.68
N TYR A 550 -16.03 10.17 -52.99
CA TYR A 550 -15.73 8.75 -52.78
C TYR A 550 -15.69 8.51 -51.26
N ALA A 551 -16.64 7.73 -50.74
CA ALA A 551 -16.54 7.20 -49.39
C ALA A 551 -15.41 6.15 -49.36
N PRO A 552 -14.43 6.24 -48.44
CA PRO A 552 -13.44 5.18 -48.29
C PRO A 552 -14.14 3.90 -47.81
N PRO A 553 -13.65 2.70 -48.19
CA PRO A 553 -14.24 1.45 -47.74
C PRO A 553 -14.14 1.37 -46.22
N SER A 554 -15.27 1.14 -45.56
CA SER A 554 -15.32 0.87 -44.13
C SER A 554 -14.54 -0.41 -43.82
N ALA A 555 -13.65 -0.35 -42.82
CA ALA A 555 -12.89 -1.52 -42.37
C ALA A 555 -13.82 -2.70 -42.06
N THR A 556 -13.51 -3.86 -42.62
CA THR A 556 -14.27 -5.09 -42.38
C THR A 556 -14.03 -5.59 -40.95
N GLU A 557 -15.01 -6.34 -40.41
CA GLU A 557 -14.94 -6.93 -39.06
C GLU A 557 -13.69 -7.80 -38.87
N ALA A 558 -13.22 -8.43 -39.95
CA ALA A 558 -11.97 -9.17 -40.03
C ALA A 558 -10.72 -8.30 -39.73
N SER A 559 -10.65 -7.11 -40.33
CA SER A 559 -9.54 -6.16 -40.14
C SER A 559 -9.50 -5.61 -38.71
N LEU A 560 -10.67 -5.37 -38.11
CA LEU A 560 -10.80 -4.97 -36.71
C LEU A 560 -10.40 -6.10 -35.74
N ARG A 561 -10.64 -7.37 -36.11
CA ARG A 561 -10.23 -8.53 -35.32
C ARG A 561 -8.72 -8.76 -35.35
N ALA A 562 -8.08 -8.59 -36.51
CA ALA A 562 -6.62 -8.68 -36.64
C ALA A 562 -5.90 -7.57 -35.85
N ALA A 563 -6.47 -6.37 -35.81
CA ALA A 563 -5.99 -5.27 -34.97
C ALA A 563 -6.09 -5.60 -33.46
N LYS A 564 -7.23 -6.16 -33.02
CA LYS A 564 -7.44 -6.58 -31.62
C LYS A 564 -6.49 -7.69 -31.17
N LEU A 565 -5.98 -8.52 -32.09
CA LEU A 565 -5.04 -9.59 -31.81
C LEU A 565 -3.56 -9.17 -31.91
N GLY A 566 -3.27 -7.89 -32.17
CA GLY A 566 -1.89 -7.38 -32.26
C GLY A 566 -1.11 -7.87 -33.48
N LEU A 567 -1.78 -8.45 -34.49
CA LEU A 567 -1.14 -9.12 -35.62
C LEU A 567 -0.66 -8.18 -36.73
N ILE A 568 -0.98 -6.89 -36.64
CA ILE A 568 -0.65 -5.89 -37.67
C ILE A 568 0.87 -5.76 -37.87
N GLY A 569 1.63 -5.73 -36.77
CA GLY A 569 3.09 -5.61 -36.84
C GLY A 569 3.76 -6.87 -37.42
N ALA A 570 3.24 -8.05 -37.11
CA ALA A 570 3.74 -9.32 -37.64
C ALA A 570 3.47 -9.46 -39.15
N LEU A 571 2.28 -9.08 -39.60
CA LEU A 571 1.91 -9.12 -41.03
C LEU A 571 2.68 -8.07 -41.86
N SER A 572 2.91 -6.88 -41.32
CA SER A 572 3.73 -5.84 -41.95
C SER A 572 5.17 -6.30 -42.19
N SER A 573 5.76 -6.98 -41.20
CA SER A 573 7.12 -7.54 -41.27
C SER A 573 7.23 -8.71 -42.25
N LEU A 574 6.24 -9.62 -42.26
CA LEU A 574 6.27 -10.82 -43.11
C LEU A 574 6.15 -10.50 -44.62
N TYR A 575 5.50 -9.39 -44.97
CA TYR A 575 5.19 -9.02 -46.36
C TYR A 575 5.85 -7.72 -46.82
N GLY A 576 6.72 -7.11 -46.00
CA GLY A 576 7.51 -5.93 -46.38
C GLY A 576 6.68 -4.67 -46.64
N ILE A 577 5.61 -4.45 -45.86
CA ILE A 577 4.69 -3.30 -46.06
C ILE A 577 4.95 -2.24 -44.98
N GLU A 578 5.26 -1.01 -45.38
CA GLU A 578 5.43 0.13 -44.46
C GLU A 578 4.10 0.54 -43.81
N THR A 579 4.05 0.58 -42.48
CA THR A 579 2.83 0.89 -41.69
C THR A 579 2.84 2.29 -41.07
N SER A 580 3.78 3.14 -41.48
CA SER A 580 3.93 4.53 -40.99
C SER A 580 2.68 5.39 -41.19
N PHE A 581 1.80 5.02 -42.13
CA PHE A 581 0.58 5.75 -42.49
C PHE A 581 -0.68 5.36 -41.67
N LEU A 582 -0.58 4.39 -40.77
CA LEU A 582 -1.71 3.95 -39.93
C LEU A 582 -1.82 4.71 -38.59
N ARG A 583 -0.96 5.71 -38.34
CA ARG A 583 -1.13 6.63 -37.21
C ARG A 583 -2.17 7.69 -37.58
N THR A 584 -3.23 7.77 -36.79
CA THR A 584 -4.37 8.68 -36.98
C THR A 584 -4.09 10.17 -36.68
N ASP A 585 -2.82 10.58 -36.53
CA ASP A 585 -2.44 11.96 -36.19
C ASP A 585 -2.01 12.78 -37.42
N ALA A 586 -2.58 12.51 -38.59
CA ALA A 586 -2.26 13.20 -39.85
C ALA A 586 -3.07 14.50 -40.07
N VAL A 587 -3.47 15.19 -39.00
CA VAL A 587 -4.18 16.49 -39.09
C VAL A 587 -3.27 17.68 -38.74
N ASP A 588 -2.08 17.45 -38.16
CA ASP A 588 -1.15 18.54 -37.78
C ASP A 588 0.14 18.64 -38.61
N SER A 589 0.36 17.76 -39.59
CA SER A 589 1.44 17.94 -40.56
C SER A 589 0.87 18.54 -41.84
N GLY A 590 1.27 19.76 -42.18
CA GLY A 590 0.83 20.51 -43.36
C GLY A 590 1.22 19.87 -44.70
N ALA A 591 0.73 18.66 -44.97
CA ALA A 591 0.89 17.94 -46.22
C ALA A 591 0.00 18.57 -47.30
N THR A 592 0.53 18.62 -48.52
CA THR A 592 -0.19 19.21 -49.66
C THR A 592 -1.22 18.22 -50.20
N GLY A 593 -2.32 18.69 -50.80
CA GLY A 593 -3.45 17.83 -51.22
C GLY A 593 -3.15 16.73 -52.26
N LEU A 594 -1.93 16.67 -52.80
CA LEU A 594 -1.42 15.56 -53.61
C LEU A 594 -0.90 14.40 -52.76
N GLU A 595 -0.15 14.69 -51.68
CA GLU A 595 0.39 13.69 -50.75
C GLU A 595 -0.74 12.97 -49.99
N GLU A 596 -1.79 13.69 -49.62
CA GLU A 596 -2.94 13.10 -48.93
C GLU A 596 -3.71 12.10 -49.80
N LYS A 597 -3.78 12.33 -51.11
CA LYS A 597 -4.42 11.41 -52.06
C LYS A 597 -3.62 10.13 -52.24
N GLU A 598 -2.30 10.24 -52.28
CA GLU A 598 -1.40 9.10 -52.45
C GLU A 598 -1.38 8.22 -51.18
N LEU A 599 -1.34 8.85 -50.00
CA LEU A 599 -1.47 8.20 -48.69
C LEU A 599 -2.80 7.44 -48.54
N ARG A 600 -3.92 8.07 -48.93
CA ARG A 600 -5.24 7.42 -48.90
C ARG A 600 -5.33 6.25 -49.88
N SER A 601 -4.69 6.34 -51.05
CA SER A 601 -4.63 5.25 -52.03
C SER A 601 -3.84 4.04 -51.51
N GLN A 602 -2.70 4.28 -50.84
CA GLN A 602 -1.88 3.23 -50.26
C GLN A 602 -2.57 2.54 -49.08
N GLY A 603 -3.27 3.30 -48.23
CA GLY A 603 -4.08 2.74 -47.14
C GLY A 603 -5.24 1.87 -47.62
N ALA A 604 -5.91 2.26 -48.71
CA ALA A 604 -6.99 1.47 -49.30
C ALA A 604 -6.50 0.15 -49.92
N ASP A 605 -5.34 0.16 -50.60
CA ASP A 605 -4.72 -1.05 -51.16
C ASP A 605 -4.26 -2.03 -50.06
N PHE A 606 -3.73 -1.50 -48.94
CA PHE A 606 -3.36 -2.31 -47.78
C PHE A 606 -4.58 -3.02 -47.16
N LEU A 607 -5.67 -2.30 -46.92
CA LEU A 607 -6.90 -2.87 -46.35
C LEU A 607 -7.52 -3.92 -47.28
N ALA A 608 -7.46 -3.73 -48.60
CA ALA A 608 -7.95 -4.71 -49.56
C ALA A 608 -7.10 -6.00 -49.57
N LYS A 609 -5.76 -5.87 -49.48
CA LYS A 609 -4.85 -7.02 -49.38
C LYS A 609 -5.01 -7.78 -48.07
N LEU A 610 -5.23 -7.07 -46.96
CA LEU A 610 -5.50 -7.68 -45.66
C LEU A 610 -6.81 -8.47 -45.67
N ASP A 611 -7.88 -7.91 -46.26
CA ASP A 611 -9.18 -8.57 -46.37
C ASP A 611 -9.13 -9.83 -47.26
N ALA A 612 -8.30 -9.81 -48.31
CA ALA A 612 -8.05 -10.97 -49.17
C ALA A 612 -7.20 -12.07 -48.49
N LEU A 613 -6.38 -11.71 -47.49
CA LEU A 613 -5.54 -12.66 -46.75
C LEU A 613 -6.32 -13.36 -45.61
N VAL A 614 -7.38 -12.72 -45.11
CA VAL A 614 -8.23 -13.25 -44.04
C VAL A 614 -9.37 -14.13 -44.58
N LYS A 615 -9.78 -13.93 -45.83
CA LYS A 615 -10.69 -14.83 -46.57
C LYS A 615 -9.94 -16.03 -47.12
#